data_AF-A0A183GJP7-F1
#
_entry.id   AF-A0A183GJP7-F1
#
_cell.length_a   1.000
_cell.length_b   1.000
_cell.length_c   1.000
_cell.angle_alpha   90.00
_cell.angle_beta   90.00
_cell.angle_gamma   90.00
#
_symmetry.space_group_name_H-M   'P 1'
#
loop_
_entity.id
_entity.type
_entity.pdbx_description
1 polymer ?
#
loop_
_entity_poly.entity_id
_entity_poly.type
_entity_poly.pdbx_seq_one_letter_code
_entity_poly.pdbx_strand_id
1 'polypeptide(L)'
;MTNYEPLLDADLLHTELLKTIDKKSDHICLKLVDFVSVIVTRLDKIDKSPKRLSSMPDALQELRTLKPAISAFIERTRPKSAYIFCTVKDNLDSHPSGRCTRFSAPYARTFQVLKMGLCGHCSKPAHGEECMVTCNVCRQPHNALLCPGRMGPHPKKNKLRPSSFVSYYYSSSSSSFSSTFIRQKRLP
;
A
#
# COMPACT_ATOMS: atom_id res chain seq x y z
N MET A 1 -54.80 -71.10 -63.72
CA MET A 1 -54.85 -70.91 -62.25
C MET A 1 -54.36 -69.51 -61.95
N THR A 2 -55.28 -68.55 -61.86
CA THR A 2 -54.94 -67.16 -61.47
C THR A 2 -55.61 -66.91 -60.14
N ASN A 3 -54.85 -67.13 -59.06
CA ASN A 3 -55.23 -66.70 -57.72
C ASN A 3 -55.13 -65.17 -57.69
N TYR A 4 -56.27 -64.50 -57.61
CA TYR A 4 -56.32 -63.07 -57.32
C TYR A 4 -56.00 -62.85 -55.84
N GLU A 5 -54.87 -62.20 -55.60
CA GLU A 5 -54.46 -61.67 -54.30
C GLU A 5 -55.47 -60.59 -53.88
N PRO A 6 -56.05 -60.64 -52.66
CA PRO A 6 -57.03 -59.64 -52.24
C PRO A 6 -56.37 -58.27 -52.18
N LEU A 7 -56.89 -57.33 -52.98
CA LEU A 7 -56.51 -55.93 -52.91
C LEU A 7 -56.77 -55.45 -51.47
N LEU A 8 -55.72 -55.10 -50.74
CA LEU A 8 -55.83 -54.56 -49.39
C LEU A 8 -56.81 -53.39 -49.37
N ASP A 9 -57.76 -53.43 -48.42
CA ASP A 9 -58.75 -52.39 -48.20
C ASP A 9 -58.06 -51.08 -47.80
N ALA A 10 -58.10 -50.09 -48.69
CA ALA A 10 -57.43 -48.80 -48.51
C ALA A 10 -57.99 -48.03 -47.31
N ASP A 11 -59.28 -48.21 -46.98
CA ASP A 11 -59.92 -47.54 -45.85
C ASP A 11 -59.44 -48.13 -44.52
N LEU A 12 -59.21 -49.44 -44.49
CA LEU A 12 -58.60 -50.12 -43.34
C LEU A 12 -57.15 -49.62 -43.11
N LEU A 13 -56.36 -49.51 -44.18
CA LEU A 13 -54.98 -49.02 -44.10
C LEU A 13 -54.93 -47.56 -43.60
N HIS A 14 -55.81 -46.70 -44.13
CA HIS A 14 -55.91 -45.30 -43.74
C HIS A 14 -56.30 -45.16 -42.25
N THR A 15 -57.26 -45.97 -41.79
CA THR A 15 -57.70 -45.96 -40.41
C THR A 15 -56.60 -46.42 -39.45
N GLU A 16 -55.83 -47.46 -39.80
CA GLU A 16 -54.70 -47.92 -38.99
C GLU A 16 -53.52 -46.91 -38.98
N LEU A 17 -53.30 -46.19 -40.09
CA LEU A 17 -52.35 -45.09 -40.15
C LEU A 17 -52.73 -43.95 -39.20
N LEU A 18 -54.00 -43.50 -39.24
CA LEU A 18 -54.49 -42.45 -38.35
C LEU A 18 -54.36 -42.86 -36.87
N LYS A 19 -54.78 -44.09 -36.51
CA LYS A 19 -54.61 -44.63 -35.15
C LYS A 19 -53.14 -44.64 -34.71
N THR A 20 -52.22 -44.94 -35.63
CA THR A 20 -50.78 -44.96 -35.34
C THR A 20 -50.23 -43.55 -35.14
N ILE A 21 -50.70 -42.59 -35.94
CA ILE A 21 -50.34 -41.17 -35.80
C ILE A 21 -50.85 -40.62 -34.47
N ASP A 22 -52.11 -40.88 -34.12
CA ASP A 22 -52.73 -40.43 -32.87
C ASP A 22 -51.97 -40.98 -31.65
N LYS A 23 -51.68 -42.29 -31.63
CA LYS A 23 -50.88 -42.91 -30.55
C LYS A 23 -49.48 -42.29 -30.42
N LYS A 24 -48.83 -41.97 -31.54
CA LYS A 24 -47.51 -41.31 -31.53
C LYS A 24 -47.62 -39.86 -31.06
N SER A 25 -48.66 -39.15 -31.46
CA SER A 25 -48.96 -37.79 -31.01
C SER A 25 -49.15 -37.76 -29.49
N ASP A 26 -49.98 -38.65 -28.95
CA ASP A 26 -50.22 -38.76 -27.50
C ASP A 26 -48.93 -39.03 -26.72
N HIS A 27 -48.09 -39.93 -27.23
CA HIS A 27 -46.79 -40.24 -26.62
C HIS A 27 -45.85 -39.03 -26.63
N ILE A 28 -45.84 -38.24 -27.71
CA ILE A 28 -45.05 -37.00 -27.80
C ILE A 28 -45.60 -35.96 -26.81
N CYS A 29 -46.92 -35.79 -26.75
CA CYS A 29 -47.59 -34.88 -25.82
C CYS A 29 -47.25 -35.21 -24.36
N LEU A 30 -47.33 -36.49 -23.97
CA LEU A 30 -46.97 -36.93 -22.62
C LEU A 30 -45.50 -36.61 -22.28
N LYS A 31 -44.57 -36.91 -23.19
CA LYS A 31 -43.15 -36.59 -23.00
C LYS A 31 -42.88 -35.09 -22.91
N LEU A 32 -43.61 -34.28 -23.68
CA LEU A 32 -43.50 -32.83 -23.61
C LEU A 32 -43.98 -32.30 -22.25
N VAL A 33 -45.09 -32.81 -21.73
CA VAL A 33 -45.60 -32.44 -20.40
C VAL A 33 -44.58 -32.78 -19.31
N ASP A 34 -44.00 -33.98 -19.33
CA ASP A 34 -42.98 -34.39 -18.37
C ASP A 34 -41.73 -33.51 -18.47
N PHE A 35 -41.28 -33.22 -19.69
CA PHE A 35 -40.12 -32.36 -19.93
C PHE A 35 -40.35 -30.92 -19.42
N VAL A 36 -41.53 -30.35 -19.71
CA VAL A 36 -41.91 -29.02 -19.21
C VAL A 36 -41.96 -29.01 -17.69
N SER A 37 -42.51 -30.05 -17.06
CA SER A 37 -42.52 -30.18 -15.59
C SER A 37 -41.09 -30.19 -14.99
N VAL A 38 -40.17 -30.92 -15.62
CA VAL A 38 -38.76 -30.92 -15.21
C VAL A 38 -38.11 -29.53 -15.36
N ILE A 39 -38.43 -28.79 -16.43
CA ILE A 39 -37.92 -27.43 -16.62
C ILE A 39 -38.47 -26.50 -15.53
N VAL A 40 -39.78 -26.49 -15.30
CA VAL A 40 -40.43 -25.62 -14.31
C VAL A 40 -39.84 -25.87 -12.92
N THR A 41 -39.69 -27.13 -12.52
CA THR A 41 -39.09 -27.46 -11.20
C THR A 41 -37.63 -27.03 -11.07
N ARG A 42 -36.86 -27.01 -12.17
CA ARG A 42 -35.48 -26.47 -12.18
C ARG A 42 -35.48 -24.95 -12.09
N LEU A 43 -36.38 -24.27 -12.81
CA LEU A 43 -36.52 -22.82 -12.73
C LEU A 43 -36.90 -22.36 -11.31
N ASP A 44 -37.84 -23.05 -10.65
CA ASP A 44 -38.20 -22.80 -9.25
C ASP A 44 -37.01 -22.94 -8.28
N LYS A 45 -36.12 -23.93 -8.54
CA LYS A 45 -34.91 -24.11 -7.73
C LYS A 45 -33.91 -22.98 -7.94
N ILE A 46 -33.76 -22.53 -9.20
CA ILE A 46 -32.90 -21.39 -9.54
C ILE A 46 -33.46 -20.13 -8.90
N ASP A 47 -34.77 -19.90 -8.95
CA ASP A 47 -35.43 -18.72 -8.38
C ASP A 47 -35.38 -18.68 -6.84
N LYS A 48 -35.23 -19.84 -6.18
CA LYS A 48 -35.02 -19.94 -4.72
C LYS A 48 -33.56 -19.75 -4.28
N SER A 49 -32.60 -19.87 -5.20
CA SER A 49 -31.16 -19.71 -4.93
C SER A 49 -30.60 -18.27 -4.73
N PRO A 50 -31.22 -17.17 -5.22
CA PRO A 50 -30.65 -15.82 -5.13
C PRO A 50 -30.71 -15.24 -3.73
N LYS A 51 -31.46 -15.86 -2.80
CA LYS A 51 -31.45 -15.51 -1.37
C LYS A 51 -30.07 -15.65 -0.72
N ARG A 52 -29.16 -16.44 -1.31
CA ARG A 52 -27.76 -16.54 -0.86
C ARG A 52 -26.86 -15.43 -1.43
N LEU A 53 -27.27 -14.83 -2.55
CA LEU A 53 -26.54 -13.76 -3.21
C LEU A 53 -27.00 -12.38 -2.72
N SER A 54 -28.21 -12.26 -2.18
CA SER A 54 -28.74 -10.99 -1.67
C SER A 54 -27.99 -10.45 -0.45
N SER A 55 -27.28 -11.28 0.31
CA SER A 55 -26.46 -10.86 1.46
C SER A 55 -25.00 -10.52 1.11
N MET A 56 -24.54 -10.84 -0.11
CA MET A 56 -23.17 -10.52 -0.54
C MET A 56 -22.90 -9.00 -0.72
N PRO A 57 -23.84 -8.19 -1.22
CA PRO A 57 -23.66 -6.74 -1.31
C PRO A 57 -23.38 -6.09 0.04
N ASP A 58 -24.11 -6.50 1.08
CA ASP A 58 -23.95 -5.98 2.44
C ASP A 58 -22.57 -6.32 3.01
N ALA A 59 -22.16 -7.59 2.89
CA ALA A 59 -20.82 -8.02 3.33
C ALA A 59 -19.69 -7.31 2.56
N LEU A 60 -19.86 -7.08 1.26
CA LEU A 60 -18.90 -6.31 0.46
C LEU A 60 -18.86 -4.83 0.89
N GLN A 61 -20.00 -4.27 1.28
CA GLN A 61 -20.09 -2.89 1.77
C GLN A 61 -19.42 -2.73 3.14
N GLU A 62 -19.57 -3.71 4.04
CA GLU A 62 -18.85 -3.74 5.32
C GLU A 62 -17.33 -3.79 5.12
N LEU A 63 -16.85 -4.66 4.22
CA LEU A 63 -15.42 -4.74 3.89
C LEU A 63 -14.86 -3.43 3.31
N ARG A 64 -15.63 -2.75 2.45
CA ARG A 64 -15.25 -1.43 1.93
C ARG A 64 -15.13 -0.40 3.06
N THR A 65 -15.99 -0.47 4.05
CA THR A 65 -16.01 0.43 5.21
C THR A 65 -14.84 0.14 6.17
N LEU A 66 -14.42 -1.11 6.29
CA LEU A 66 -13.28 -1.51 7.14
C LEU A 66 -11.91 -1.18 6.54
N LYS A 67 -11.79 -1.16 5.21
CA LYS A 67 -10.51 -0.95 4.52
C LYS A 67 -9.76 0.32 4.96
N PRO A 68 -10.38 1.50 5.10
CA PRO A 68 -9.71 2.70 5.64
C PRO A 68 -9.23 2.55 7.07
N ALA A 69 -10.01 1.89 7.93
CA ALA A 69 -9.65 1.69 9.34
C ALA A 69 -8.41 0.79 9.46
N ILE A 70 -8.37 -0.31 8.70
CA ILE A 70 -7.21 -1.20 8.63
C ILE A 70 -5.99 -0.46 8.09
N SER A 71 -6.14 0.31 7.01
CA SER A 71 -5.04 1.10 6.45
C SER A 71 -4.47 2.10 7.47
N ALA A 72 -5.35 2.79 8.21
CA ALA A 72 -4.93 3.74 9.24
C ALA A 72 -4.28 3.04 10.44
N PHE A 73 -4.74 1.84 10.79
CA PHE A 73 -4.12 1.03 11.84
C PHE A 73 -2.71 0.60 11.45
N ILE A 74 -2.51 0.13 10.22
CA ILE A 74 -1.19 -0.24 9.68
C ILE A 74 -0.23 0.95 9.73
N GLU A 75 -0.66 2.13 9.29
CA GLU A 75 0.18 3.33 9.31
C GLU A 75 0.55 3.79 10.74
N ARG A 76 -0.35 3.61 11.71
CA ARG A 76 -0.10 3.94 13.12
C ARG A 76 0.80 2.93 13.82
N THR A 77 0.66 1.66 13.49
CA THR A 77 1.43 0.55 14.10
C THR A 77 2.74 0.28 13.38
N ARG A 78 2.98 0.91 12.23
CA ARG A 78 4.27 0.84 11.54
C ARG A 78 5.38 1.21 12.51
N PRO A 79 6.35 0.31 12.77
CA PRO A 79 7.42 0.57 13.71
C PRO A 79 8.22 1.79 13.23
N LYS A 80 8.24 2.83 14.04
CA LYS A 80 9.07 4.02 13.83
C LYS A 80 10.31 3.85 14.70
N SER A 81 11.50 3.96 14.11
CA SER A 81 12.71 4.02 14.92
C SER A 81 12.62 5.23 15.85
N ALA A 82 12.87 5.02 17.15
CA ALA A 82 12.93 6.12 18.13
C ALA A 82 14.00 7.17 17.77
N TYR A 83 15.02 6.79 17.00
CA TYR A 83 16.03 7.69 16.46
C TYR A 83 15.87 7.92 14.95
N ILE A 84 15.79 9.20 14.58
CA ILE A 84 15.67 9.69 13.21
C ILE A 84 16.80 9.22 12.26
N PHE A 85 18.01 8.93 12.75
CA PHE A 85 19.14 8.51 11.90
C PHE A 85 19.35 6.99 11.83
N CYS A 86 18.63 6.19 12.62
CA CYS A 86 18.72 4.72 12.57
C CYS A 86 17.52 4.12 11.85
N THR A 87 17.76 3.01 11.14
CA THR A 87 16.68 2.16 10.65
C THR A 87 16.03 1.43 11.83
N VAL A 88 14.82 0.88 11.63
CA VAL A 88 14.15 0.04 12.64
C VAL A 88 15.04 -1.15 13.02
N LYS A 89 15.75 -1.74 12.06
CA LYS A 89 16.68 -2.86 12.27
C LYS A 89 17.92 -2.45 13.10
N ASP A 90 18.37 -1.21 12.96
CA ASP A 90 19.54 -0.69 13.67
C ASP A 90 19.19 -0.12 15.07
N ASN A 91 17.91 -0.06 15.43
CA ASN A 91 17.42 0.52 16.69
C ASN A 91 16.60 -0.50 17.50
N LEU A 92 17.10 -1.73 17.62
CA LEU A 92 16.44 -2.80 18.38
C LEU A 92 16.36 -2.50 19.88
N ASP A 93 17.35 -1.77 20.40
CA ASP A 93 17.44 -1.31 21.78
C ASP A 93 16.61 -0.03 22.05
N SER A 94 15.93 0.51 21.04
CA SER A 94 15.08 1.70 21.15
C SER A 94 15.79 2.91 21.78
N HIS A 95 17.08 3.09 21.48
CA HIS A 95 17.84 4.20 22.05
C HIS A 95 17.34 5.56 21.53
N PRO A 96 17.33 6.60 22.39
CA PRO A 96 16.94 7.95 21.96
C PRO A 96 18.04 8.56 21.08
N SER A 97 17.63 9.52 20.24
CA SER A 97 18.50 10.16 19.24
C SER A 97 19.84 10.69 19.75
N GLY A 98 19.87 11.15 20.99
CA GLY A 98 21.09 11.67 21.61
C GLY A 98 22.10 10.62 22.06
N ARG A 99 21.74 9.33 22.07
CA ARG A 99 22.54 8.23 22.64
C ARG A 99 22.92 7.15 21.60
N CYS A 100 22.69 7.41 20.32
CA CYS A 100 23.09 6.47 19.29
C CYS A 100 24.62 6.33 19.23
N THR A 101 25.11 5.11 19.43
CA THR A 101 26.54 4.77 19.38
C THR A 101 27.09 4.83 17.95
N ARG A 102 26.28 4.48 16.95
CA ARG A 102 26.66 4.49 15.53
C ARG A 102 26.93 5.89 14.99
N PHE A 103 26.16 6.88 15.45
CA PHE A 103 26.31 8.29 15.08
C PHE A 103 26.59 9.13 16.32
N SER A 104 27.60 8.70 17.08
CA SER A 104 28.00 9.38 18.30
C SER A 104 28.56 10.77 18.01
N ALA A 105 29.21 11.01 16.87
CA ALA A 105 29.84 12.29 16.57
C ALA A 105 28.87 13.32 15.94
N PRO A 106 28.99 14.63 16.25
CA PRO A 106 28.14 15.67 15.66
C PRO A 106 28.25 15.75 14.13
N TYR A 107 29.46 15.58 13.58
CA TYR A 107 29.68 15.60 12.13
C TYR A 107 28.96 14.42 11.44
N ALA A 108 28.98 13.22 12.06
CA ALA A 108 28.34 12.03 11.52
C ALA A 108 26.81 12.21 11.46
N ARG A 109 26.23 12.84 12.49
CA ARG A 109 24.80 13.20 12.51
C ARG A 109 24.46 14.25 11.44
N THR A 110 25.32 15.26 11.27
CA THR A 110 25.14 16.29 10.25
C THR A 110 25.17 15.70 8.85
N PHE A 111 26.10 14.78 8.58
CA PHE A 111 26.15 14.05 7.32
C PHE A 111 24.89 13.23 7.07
N GLN A 112 24.34 12.56 8.10
CA GLN A 112 23.08 11.83 7.98
C GLN A 112 21.88 12.74 7.71
N VAL A 113 21.80 13.91 8.37
CA VAL A 113 20.77 14.93 8.08
C VAL A 113 20.79 15.30 6.60
N LEU A 114 21.97 15.64 6.07
CA LEU A 114 22.14 16.00 4.66
C LEU A 114 21.76 14.83 3.73
N LYS A 115 22.26 13.62 4.03
CA LYS A 115 21.99 12.41 3.24
C LYS A 115 20.49 12.09 3.16
N MET A 116 19.73 12.36 4.22
CA MET A 116 18.29 12.08 4.28
C MET A 116 17.43 13.26 3.80
N GLY A 117 18.05 14.33 3.27
CA GLY A 117 17.32 15.51 2.80
C GLY A 117 16.56 16.21 3.93
N LEU A 118 17.12 16.25 5.13
CA LEU A 118 16.56 16.94 6.28
C LEU A 118 17.21 18.32 6.45
N CYS A 119 16.46 19.26 7.04
CA CYS A 119 16.96 20.56 7.42
C CYS A 119 17.93 20.46 8.62
N GLY A 120 19.12 21.06 8.50
CA GLY A 120 20.14 21.12 9.58
C GLY A 120 19.71 21.83 10.87
N HIS A 121 18.64 22.62 10.82
CA HIS A 121 18.18 23.44 11.92
C HIS A 121 17.08 22.75 12.72
N CYS A 122 16.06 22.23 12.03
CA CYS A 122 14.89 21.63 12.68
C CYS A 122 14.83 20.09 12.56
N SER A 123 15.69 19.47 11.74
CA SER A 123 15.67 18.04 11.41
C SER A 123 14.34 17.54 10.81
N LYS A 124 13.52 18.44 10.26
CA LYS A 124 12.34 18.12 9.44
C LYS A 124 12.77 17.95 7.97
N PRO A 125 11.90 17.45 7.06
CA PRO A 125 12.18 17.46 5.63
C PRO A 125 12.69 18.83 5.15
N ALA A 126 13.64 18.81 4.21
CA ALA A 126 14.22 20.03 3.66
C ALA A 126 13.11 20.95 3.13
N HIS A 127 13.26 22.25 3.43
CA HIS A 127 12.31 23.29 3.09
C HIS A 127 13.06 24.50 2.52
N GLY A 128 12.43 25.23 1.60
CA GLY A 128 13.05 26.34 0.88
C GLY A 128 13.10 27.66 1.66
N GLU A 129 12.35 27.76 2.77
CA GLU A 129 12.33 28.93 3.65
C GLU A 129 13.46 28.92 4.69
N GLU A 130 13.81 30.10 5.19
CA GLU A 130 14.83 30.25 6.23
C GLU A 130 14.37 29.61 7.55
N CYS A 131 15.14 28.64 8.06
CA CYS A 131 14.78 27.92 9.27
C CYS A 131 15.20 28.70 10.52
N MET A 132 14.24 29.26 11.24
CA MET A 132 14.50 30.05 12.46
C MET A 132 14.75 29.20 13.72
N VAL A 133 14.97 27.88 13.58
CA VAL A 133 15.26 27.01 14.72
C VAL A 133 16.70 27.19 15.18
N THR A 134 16.87 27.56 16.45
CA THR A 134 18.17 27.72 17.09
C THR A 134 18.40 26.67 18.17
N CYS A 135 19.67 26.36 18.40
CA CYS A 135 20.09 25.40 19.40
C CYS A 135 19.82 25.94 20.81
N ASN A 136 19.12 25.18 21.66
CA ASN A 136 18.92 25.58 23.05
C ASN A 136 20.20 25.54 23.91
N VAL A 137 21.25 24.83 23.47
CA VAL A 137 22.53 24.72 24.18
C VAL A 137 23.45 25.90 23.88
N CYS A 138 23.66 26.24 22.60
CA CYS A 138 24.64 27.25 22.18
C CYS A 138 24.07 28.43 21.40
N ARG A 139 22.74 28.47 21.19
CA ARG A 139 22.00 29.53 20.46
C ARG A 139 22.37 29.71 18.97
N GLN A 140 23.20 28.82 18.42
CA GLN A 140 23.55 28.80 17.01
C GLN A 140 22.44 28.16 16.15
N PRO A 141 22.40 28.43 14.83
CA PRO A 141 21.35 27.96 13.94
C PRO A 141 21.54 26.48 13.56
N HIS A 142 21.30 25.57 14.51
CA HIS A 142 21.30 24.12 14.29
C HIS A 142 20.42 23.39 15.30
N ASN A 143 20.00 22.16 14.97
CA ASN A 143 19.26 21.32 15.90
C ASN A 143 20.14 20.90 17.08
N ALA A 144 19.61 20.88 18.31
CA ALA A 144 20.36 20.47 19.51
C ALA A 144 21.07 19.11 19.36
N LEU A 145 20.52 18.17 18.57
CA LEU A 145 21.16 16.89 18.27
C LEU A 145 22.48 17.04 17.51
N LEU A 146 22.65 18.10 16.72
CA LEU A 146 23.87 18.39 15.96
C LEU A 146 24.88 19.23 16.76
N CYS A 147 24.51 19.71 17.95
CA CYS A 147 25.36 20.58 18.75
C CYS A 147 26.61 19.85 19.27
N PRO A 148 27.84 20.31 18.94
CA PRO A 148 29.07 19.75 19.49
C PRO A 148 29.13 19.84 21.02
N GLY A 149 28.62 20.95 21.59
CA GLY A 149 28.58 21.17 23.03
C GLY A 149 27.61 20.28 23.81
N ARG A 150 26.80 19.44 23.13
CA ARG A 150 25.82 18.56 23.80
C ARG A 150 26.46 17.30 24.42
N MET A 151 27.66 16.91 23.98
CA MET A 151 28.29 15.65 24.40
C MET A 151 29.51 15.83 25.30
N GLY A 152 29.82 17.06 25.69
CA GLY A 152 30.77 17.28 26.78
C GLY A 152 30.10 16.99 28.13
N PRO A 153 30.84 16.56 29.17
CA PRO A 153 30.37 16.74 30.53
C PRO A 153 30.01 18.22 30.67
N HIS A 154 28.80 18.51 31.16
CA HIS A 154 28.51 19.85 31.63
C HIS A 154 29.68 20.24 32.54
N PRO A 155 30.45 21.31 32.24
CA PRO A 155 31.34 21.82 33.26
C PRO A 155 30.43 22.14 34.43
N LYS A 156 30.54 21.34 35.51
CA LYS A 156 29.99 21.75 36.80
C LYS A 156 30.49 23.17 36.96
N LYS A 157 29.59 24.14 37.08
CA LYS A 157 29.93 25.55 37.30
C LYS A 157 30.60 25.65 38.67
N ASN A 158 31.82 25.16 38.79
CA ASN A 158 32.71 25.56 39.85
C ASN A 158 33.03 27.01 39.50
N LYS A 159 32.55 27.93 40.35
CA LYS A 159 32.93 29.34 40.32
C LYS A 159 34.45 29.43 40.51
N LEU A 160 35.24 29.22 39.47
CA LEU A 160 36.67 29.49 39.46
C LEU A 160 37.03 30.27 38.19
N ARG A 161 37.76 31.35 38.48
CA ARG A 161 38.21 32.52 37.70
C ARG A 161 38.71 32.27 36.27
N PRO A 162 38.80 33.34 35.45
CA PRO A 162 39.08 33.22 34.02
C PRO A 162 40.54 32.84 33.77
N SER A 163 40.75 31.81 32.95
CA SER A 163 42.04 31.48 32.36
C SER A 163 41.84 31.17 30.87
N SER A 164 42.39 32.06 30.04
CA SER A 164 42.70 31.94 28.60
C SER A 164 41.76 31.08 27.73
N PHE A 165 40.81 31.75 27.07
CA PHE A 165 40.07 31.25 25.92
C PHE A 165 41.01 31.23 24.69
N VAL A 166 41.46 30.05 24.28
CA VAL A 166 42.11 29.87 22.97
C VAL A 166 41.00 29.76 21.92
N SER A 167 40.81 30.85 21.17
CA SER A 167 39.87 30.92 20.05
C SER A 167 40.46 30.24 18.83
N TYR A 168 39.89 29.11 18.41
CA TYR A 168 40.05 28.63 17.04
C TYR A 168 39.02 29.35 16.16
N TYR A 169 39.42 30.46 15.55
CA TYR A 169 38.65 31.09 14.48
C TYR A 169 38.74 30.21 13.23
N TYR A 170 37.62 29.58 12.87
CA TYR A 170 37.40 29.08 11.51
C TYR A 170 37.03 30.28 10.65
N SER A 171 37.94 30.72 9.80
CA SER A 171 37.68 31.80 8.84
C SER A 171 36.78 31.26 7.72
N SER A 172 35.50 31.63 7.77
CA SER A 172 34.58 31.47 6.64
C SER A 172 34.87 32.56 5.63
N SER A 173 35.69 32.26 4.64
CA SER A 173 35.82 33.09 3.43
C SER A 173 34.54 32.95 2.61
N SER A 174 33.67 33.95 2.71
CA SER A 174 32.64 34.24 1.72
C SER A 174 33.31 34.45 0.35
N SER A 175 33.23 33.44 -0.51
CA SER A 175 33.47 33.62 -1.94
C SER A 175 32.29 33.06 -2.71
N SER A 176 31.60 34.00 -3.33
CA SER A 176 30.61 33.86 -4.39
C SER A 176 31.08 32.86 -5.45
N PHE A 177 30.44 31.68 -5.49
CA PHE A 177 30.54 30.80 -6.64
C PHE A 177 29.71 31.38 -7.79
N SER A 178 30.35 32.27 -8.57
CA SER A 178 29.91 32.58 -9.93
C SER A 178 30.16 31.39 -10.83
N SER A 179 29.12 31.06 -11.59
CA SER A 179 29.13 30.12 -12.70
C SER A 179 30.20 30.50 -13.73
N THR A 180 31.14 29.60 -14.00
CA THR A 180 31.88 29.60 -15.26
C THR A 180 32.25 28.18 -15.67
N PHE A 181 31.63 27.76 -16.77
CA PHE A 181 32.01 26.68 -17.68
C PHE A 181 33.52 26.64 -17.93
N ILE A 182 34.16 25.48 -17.75
CA ILE A 182 35.43 25.17 -18.44
C ILE A 182 35.31 23.85 -19.21
N ARG A 183 35.46 24.05 -20.51
CA ARG A 183 35.50 23.15 -21.66
C ARG A 183 36.77 22.29 -21.58
N GLN A 184 36.64 20.96 -21.55
CA GLN A 184 37.78 20.05 -21.74
C GLN A 184 38.34 20.21 -23.16
N LYS A 185 39.61 20.63 -23.26
CA LYS A 185 40.42 20.50 -24.48
C LYS A 185 41.16 19.17 -24.44
N ARG A 186 40.85 18.28 -25.39
CA ARG A 186 41.78 17.27 -25.91
C ARG A 186 42.93 17.96 -26.63
N LEU A 187 44.12 17.38 -26.61
CA LEU A 187 45.18 17.47 -27.63
C LEU A 187 46.33 16.52 -27.23
N PRO A 188 47.22 16.15 -28.16
CA PRO A 188 47.01 15.40 -29.40
C PRO A 188 47.28 13.89 -29.21
#